data_AF-A0AAV1E7X6-F1
#
_entry.id   AF-A0AAV1E7X6-F1
#
_cell.length_a   1.000
_cell.length_b   1.000
_cell.length_c   1.000
_cell.angle_alpha   90.00
_cell.angle_beta   90.00
_cell.angle_gamma   90.00
#
_symmetry.space_group_name_H-M   'P 1'
#
loop_
_entity.id
_entity.type
_entity.pdbx_description
1 polymer ?
#
loop_
_entity_poly.entity_id
_entity_poly.type
_entity_poly.pdbx_seq_one_letter_code
_entity_poly.pdbx_strand_id
1 'polypeptide(L)'
;MASDEQNLATADYLVLHPREACHLDLLRIFYSSRLEKHDFFDSPVEDRLTGLRGRWVVFVSLAGQKMLLRLKKPLATVGSIMEKWLNYPTSNGGYGRLFWNILTGNVVTPDGSSATFRSLIGSLDTRVELEANIRVNDEGYGPALSVMAAKIAYENEAFITTVVRDHWKMEYLGLFNFWNEYEGQYTTQAIMFQDKKVDPNLIMVAFRGTSPFDADDWITDLNISWYEIEGAGRVHAGFQKALGLQKDKGWPKEIDPVSAGTKQFAYYTIREKLRDILSQNKNAKFMVAGHSLGGALAILFPAILSFHEEKWLLDKMEGVYTFGQPRVGDEKFGEFMKEKLRTYNVKYSRYVYSNDVVPRLPYDDKTFMFKHFGPCLYFNSLYQGQVT
;
A
#
# COMPACT_ATOMS: atom_id res chain seq x y z
N MET A 1 -25.23 12.17 9.77
CA MET A 1 -24.31 11.88 10.88
C MET A 1 -22.95 12.44 10.47
N ALA A 2 -22.85 13.77 10.38
CA ALA A 2 -21.73 14.49 9.76
C ALA A 2 -20.98 15.38 10.78
N SER A 3 -20.94 14.97 12.05
CA SER A 3 -20.43 15.84 13.13
C SER A 3 -19.27 15.28 13.94
N ASP A 4 -18.72 14.11 13.58
CA ASP A 4 -17.70 13.45 14.43
C ASP A 4 -16.27 13.57 13.87
N GLU A 5 -16.04 14.21 12.71
CA GLU A 5 -14.69 14.43 12.14
C GLU A 5 -14.02 15.75 12.61
N GLN A 6 -14.64 16.52 13.51
CA GLN A 6 -14.23 17.88 13.88
C GLN A 6 -13.00 18.01 14.81
N ASN A 7 -12.30 16.93 15.16
CA ASN A 7 -11.18 16.97 16.12
C ASN A 7 -9.84 16.47 15.56
N LEU A 8 -9.61 16.50 14.25
CA LEU A 8 -8.24 16.35 13.76
C LEU A 8 -7.43 17.62 14.05
N ALA A 9 -6.27 17.44 14.71
CA ALA A 9 -5.23 18.45 14.87
C ALA A 9 -4.53 18.79 13.53
N THR A 10 -5.30 19.09 12.47
CA THR A 10 -4.81 19.45 11.14
C THR A 10 -5.58 20.66 10.65
N ALA A 11 -4.89 21.81 10.52
CA ALA A 11 -5.50 23.09 10.14
C ALA A 11 -5.97 23.17 8.67
N ASP A 12 -5.52 22.23 7.81
CA ASP A 12 -5.88 22.18 6.38
C ASP A 12 -6.11 20.71 5.94
N TYR A 13 -7.26 20.45 5.30
CA TYR A 13 -7.63 19.12 4.81
C TYR A 13 -8.63 19.19 3.66
N LEU A 14 -8.78 18.07 2.95
CA LEU A 14 -9.87 17.85 1.99
C LEU A 14 -10.35 16.41 2.07
N VAL A 15 -11.63 16.21 2.37
CA VAL A 15 -12.24 14.88 2.49
C VAL A 15 -13.46 14.78 1.58
N LEU A 16 -13.50 13.69 0.82
CA LEU A 16 -14.66 13.29 0.03
C LEU A 16 -15.35 12.08 0.67
N HIS A 17 -16.67 12.15 0.85
CA HIS A 17 -17.51 11.06 1.34
C HIS A 17 -18.34 10.47 0.20
N PRO A 18 -17.77 9.55 -0.62
CA PRO A 18 -18.45 8.97 -1.78
C PRO A 18 -19.71 8.18 -1.43
N ARG A 19 -19.75 7.61 -0.22
CA ARG A 19 -20.88 6.83 0.30
C ARG A 19 -22.09 7.70 0.61
N GLU A 20 -21.87 8.98 0.91
CA GLU A 20 -22.90 9.96 1.29
C GLU A 20 -23.43 10.74 0.08
N ALA A 21 -22.62 10.91 -0.97
CA ALA A 21 -23.06 11.52 -2.22
C ALA A 21 -24.25 10.75 -2.83
N CYS A 22 -25.28 11.42 -3.34
CA CYS A 22 -26.33 10.78 -4.17
C CYS A 22 -26.07 10.99 -5.68
N HIS A 23 -26.91 10.41 -6.55
CA HIS A 23 -26.77 10.60 -8.01
C HIS A 23 -27.05 12.03 -8.47
N LEU A 24 -27.94 12.73 -7.75
CA LEU A 24 -28.22 14.14 -8.03
C LEU A 24 -27.03 15.02 -7.64
N ASP A 25 -26.27 14.64 -6.62
CA ASP A 25 -25.09 15.38 -6.19
C ASP A 25 -23.97 15.32 -7.23
N LEU A 26 -23.80 14.18 -7.92
CA LEU A 26 -22.88 14.07 -9.06
C LEU A 26 -23.21 15.05 -10.18
N LEU A 27 -24.50 15.24 -10.49
CA LEU A 27 -24.94 16.22 -11.51
C LEU A 27 -24.75 17.66 -11.02
N ARG A 28 -25.02 17.91 -9.73
CA ARG A 28 -24.92 19.23 -9.10
C ARG A 28 -23.49 19.77 -8.99
N ILE A 29 -22.47 18.90 -9.01
CA ILE A 29 -21.05 19.30 -9.07
C ILE A 29 -20.80 20.31 -10.21
N PHE A 30 -21.52 20.20 -11.33
CA PHE A 30 -21.36 21.11 -12.48
C PHE A 30 -22.16 22.41 -12.38
N TYR A 31 -23.19 22.47 -11.53
CA TYR A 31 -24.13 23.60 -11.44
C TYR A 31 -23.98 24.44 -10.17
N SER A 32 -23.46 23.87 -9.07
CA SER A 32 -23.15 24.62 -7.85
C SER A 32 -21.69 25.05 -7.86
N SER A 33 -21.42 26.33 -7.57
CA SER A 33 -20.05 26.81 -7.40
C SER A 33 -19.45 26.58 -6.03
N ARG A 34 -20.27 26.17 -5.06
CA ARG A 34 -19.89 25.94 -3.67
C ARG A 34 -20.02 24.46 -3.37
N LEU A 35 -18.91 23.73 -3.51
CA LEU A 35 -18.85 22.31 -3.19
C LEU A 35 -18.85 22.08 -1.67
N GLU A 36 -18.33 23.02 -0.87
CA GLU A 36 -18.24 22.92 0.60
C GLU A 36 -19.56 22.88 1.37
N LYS A 37 -20.70 23.05 0.70
CA LYS A 37 -22.04 23.06 1.33
C LYS A 37 -22.75 21.72 1.26
N HIS A 38 -22.04 20.65 0.95
CA HIS A 38 -22.64 19.35 0.68
C HIS A 38 -22.03 18.26 1.55
N ASP A 39 -22.88 17.33 2.01
CA ASP A 39 -22.53 16.23 2.92
C ASP A 39 -21.38 15.33 2.41
N PHE A 40 -21.04 15.40 1.12
CA PHE A 40 -19.99 14.58 0.52
C PHE A 40 -18.63 15.28 0.38
N PHE A 41 -18.51 16.56 0.75
CA PHE A 41 -17.30 17.36 0.57
C PHE A 41 -17.02 18.19 1.82
N ASP A 42 -15.90 17.91 2.47
CA ASP A 42 -15.47 18.65 3.66
C ASP A 42 -14.06 19.23 3.46
N SER A 43 -13.92 20.53 3.71
CA SER A 43 -12.64 21.25 3.68
C SER A 43 -12.76 22.58 4.43
N PRO A 44 -11.80 22.93 5.31
CA PRO A 44 -11.82 24.18 6.05
C PRO A 44 -11.38 25.38 5.20
N VAL A 45 -10.84 25.17 4.00
CA VAL A 45 -10.33 26.23 3.12
C VAL A 45 -11.29 26.43 1.94
N GLU A 46 -12.01 27.55 1.96
CA GLU A 46 -12.85 28.00 0.85
C GLU A 46 -11.99 28.16 -0.44
N ASP A 47 -12.62 27.87 -1.59
CA ASP A 47 -12.15 28.23 -2.94
C ASP A 47 -11.10 27.39 -3.70
N ARG A 48 -10.54 26.29 -3.17
CA ARG A 48 -9.44 25.59 -3.89
C ARG A 48 -9.84 24.68 -5.07
N LEU A 49 -11.07 24.16 -5.12
CA LEU A 49 -11.57 23.27 -6.20
C LEU A 49 -12.70 23.87 -7.04
N THR A 50 -12.93 25.18 -6.95
CA THR A 50 -14.11 25.85 -7.54
C THR A 50 -14.06 25.99 -9.06
N GLY A 51 -12.92 25.76 -9.70
CA GLY A 51 -12.79 25.75 -11.16
C GLY A 51 -13.47 24.55 -11.83
N LEU A 52 -13.91 24.70 -13.09
CA LEU A 52 -14.55 23.63 -13.88
C LEU A 52 -13.72 22.33 -13.93
N ARG A 53 -12.40 22.44 -13.96
CA ARG A 53 -11.48 21.28 -13.95
C ARG A 53 -11.43 20.58 -12.59
N GLY A 54 -11.36 21.34 -11.48
CA GLY A 54 -11.41 20.77 -10.13
C GLY A 54 -12.71 20.01 -9.89
N ARG A 55 -13.83 20.61 -10.30
CA ARG A 55 -15.15 19.96 -10.29
C ARG A 55 -15.19 18.69 -11.15
N TRP A 56 -14.61 18.72 -12.35
CA TRP A 56 -14.54 17.54 -13.21
C TRP A 56 -13.79 16.38 -12.55
N VAL A 57 -12.66 16.64 -11.89
CA VAL A 57 -11.90 15.57 -11.23
C VAL A 57 -12.64 15.04 -10.00
N VAL A 58 -13.27 15.92 -9.20
CA VAL A 58 -14.15 15.49 -8.09
C VAL A 58 -15.28 14.60 -8.61
N PHE A 59 -15.91 14.99 -9.72
CA PHE A 59 -16.93 14.18 -10.37
C PHE A 59 -16.40 12.81 -10.82
N VAL A 60 -15.26 12.77 -11.53
CA VAL A 60 -14.67 11.50 -12.01
C VAL A 60 -14.30 10.59 -10.85
N SER A 61 -13.68 11.13 -9.79
CA SER A 61 -13.32 10.39 -8.59
C SER A 61 -14.57 9.82 -7.90
N LEU A 62 -15.60 10.65 -7.64
CA LEU A 62 -16.85 10.21 -7.00
C LEU A 62 -17.63 9.22 -7.87
N ALA A 63 -17.69 9.43 -9.19
CA ALA A 63 -18.36 8.54 -10.12
C ALA A 63 -17.67 7.17 -10.18
N GLY A 64 -16.33 7.15 -10.25
CA GLY A 64 -15.52 5.92 -10.21
C GLY A 64 -15.72 5.16 -8.90
N GLN A 65 -15.62 5.86 -7.76
CA GLN A 65 -15.84 5.26 -6.43
C GLN A 65 -17.26 4.70 -6.28
N LYS A 66 -18.29 5.40 -6.75
CA LYS A 66 -19.68 4.89 -6.76
C LYS A 66 -19.87 3.67 -7.65
N MET A 67 -19.21 3.63 -8.81
CA MET A 67 -19.24 2.47 -9.69
C MET A 67 -18.59 1.26 -9.00
N LEU A 68 -17.43 1.42 -8.37
CA LEU A 68 -16.76 0.36 -7.62
C LEU A 68 -17.59 -0.14 -6.44
N LEU A 69 -18.22 0.76 -5.67
CA LEU A 69 -19.13 0.37 -4.58
C LEU A 69 -20.29 -0.51 -5.08
N ARG A 70 -20.86 -0.20 -6.24
CA ARG A 70 -21.91 -1.02 -6.87
C ARG A 70 -21.41 -2.38 -7.34
N LEU A 71 -20.16 -2.43 -7.81
CA LEU A 71 -19.53 -3.64 -8.33
C LEU A 71 -18.78 -4.45 -7.27
N LYS A 72 -18.72 -4.01 -6.01
CA LYS A 72 -17.93 -4.65 -4.93
C LYS A 72 -18.17 -6.17 -4.83
N LYS A 73 -19.42 -6.60 -4.65
CA LYS A 73 -19.76 -8.04 -4.53
C LYS A 73 -19.53 -8.81 -5.84
N PRO A 74 -19.99 -8.33 -7.01
CA PRO A 74 -19.66 -8.95 -8.30
C PRO A 74 -18.16 -9.12 -8.53
N LEU A 75 -17.38 -8.07 -8.29
CA LEU A 75 -15.93 -8.05 -8.53
C LEU A 75 -15.21 -9.06 -7.64
N ALA A 76 -15.53 -9.08 -6.34
CA ALA A 76 -14.97 -10.06 -5.40
C ALA A 76 -15.33 -11.52 -5.78
N THR A 77 -16.54 -11.73 -6.30
CA THR A 77 -17.00 -13.05 -6.77
C THR A 77 -16.20 -13.50 -8.00
N VAL A 78 -16.02 -12.59 -8.98
CA VAL A 78 -15.20 -12.87 -10.17
C VAL A 78 -13.76 -13.19 -9.76
N GLY A 79 -13.17 -12.41 -8.84
CA GLY A 79 -11.83 -12.67 -8.33
C GLY A 79 -11.69 -14.05 -7.70
N SER A 80 -12.62 -14.42 -6.82
CA SER A 80 -12.59 -15.75 -6.17
C SER A 80 -12.74 -16.90 -7.17
N ILE A 81 -13.60 -16.74 -8.20
CA ILE A 81 -13.75 -17.73 -9.27
C ILE A 81 -12.46 -17.85 -10.08
N MET A 82 -11.86 -16.72 -10.47
CA MET A 82 -10.63 -16.70 -11.26
C MET A 82 -9.46 -17.31 -10.51
N GLU A 83 -9.26 -16.96 -9.24
CA GLU A 83 -8.18 -17.54 -8.43
C GLU A 83 -8.36 -19.05 -8.25
N LYS A 84 -9.58 -19.51 -7.94
CA LYS A 84 -9.86 -20.95 -7.89
C LYS A 84 -9.56 -21.62 -9.22
N TRP A 85 -10.02 -21.05 -10.33
CA TRP A 85 -9.81 -21.59 -11.67
C TRP A 85 -8.32 -21.74 -12.01
N LEU A 86 -7.51 -20.73 -11.69
CA LEU A 86 -6.06 -20.74 -11.91
C LEU A 86 -5.33 -21.79 -11.03
N ASN A 87 -5.88 -22.14 -9.86
CA ASN A 87 -5.28 -23.11 -8.95
C ASN A 87 -5.77 -24.56 -9.15
N TYR A 88 -6.85 -24.82 -9.89
CA TYR A 88 -7.29 -26.19 -10.16
C TYR A 88 -6.20 -27.08 -10.79
N PRO A 89 -5.43 -26.61 -11.79
CA PRO A 89 -4.35 -27.41 -12.37
C PRO A 89 -3.30 -27.78 -11.32
N THR A 90 -2.82 -26.82 -10.52
CA THR A 90 -1.77 -27.06 -9.52
C THR A 90 -2.25 -28.00 -8.41
N SER A 91 -3.47 -27.82 -7.89
CA SER A 91 -4.05 -28.70 -6.86
C SER A 91 -4.32 -30.13 -7.34
N ASN A 92 -4.41 -30.36 -8.65
CA ASN A 92 -4.69 -31.68 -9.24
C ASN A 92 -3.47 -32.32 -9.90
N GLY A 93 -2.25 -31.77 -9.74
CA GLY A 93 -1.02 -32.33 -10.30
C GLY A 93 -0.81 -32.04 -11.79
N GLY A 94 -1.33 -30.90 -12.27
CA GLY A 94 -1.19 -30.39 -13.64
C GLY A 94 -2.45 -30.58 -14.49
N TYR A 95 -2.48 -29.96 -15.66
CA TYR A 95 -3.65 -29.97 -16.57
C TYR A 95 -4.07 -31.38 -17.01
N GLY A 96 -3.11 -32.27 -17.30
CA GLY A 96 -3.42 -33.64 -17.73
C GLY A 96 -4.08 -34.46 -16.62
N ARG A 97 -3.59 -34.33 -15.38
CA ARG A 97 -4.17 -35.05 -14.23
C ARG A 97 -5.49 -34.42 -13.78
N LEU A 98 -5.65 -33.10 -13.90
CA LEU A 98 -6.95 -32.44 -13.73
C LEU A 98 -8.01 -33.00 -14.69
N PHE A 99 -7.68 -33.14 -15.98
CA PHE A 99 -8.60 -33.73 -16.96
C PHE A 99 -9.03 -35.16 -16.56
N TRP A 100 -8.09 -35.99 -16.13
CA TRP A 100 -8.42 -37.34 -15.63
C TRP A 100 -9.22 -37.35 -14.34
N ASN A 101 -8.93 -36.43 -13.42
CA ASN A 101 -9.70 -36.29 -12.19
C ASN A 101 -11.14 -35.84 -12.47
N ILE A 102 -11.37 -35.00 -13.50
CA ILE A 102 -12.71 -34.62 -13.96
C ILE A 102 -13.46 -35.84 -14.48
N LEU A 103 -12.83 -36.65 -15.34
CA LEU A 103 -13.45 -37.85 -15.90
C LEU A 103 -13.71 -38.95 -14.86
N THR A 104 -12.89 -39.04 -13.82
CA THR A 104 -13.00 -40.05 -12.76
C THR A 104 -13.77 -39.58 -11.52
N GLY A 105 -14.21 -38.31 -11.48
CA GLY A 105 -14.92 -37.73 -10.33
C GLY A 105 -14.05 -37.43 -9.12
N ASN A 106 -12.71 -37.48 -9.24
CA ASN A 106 -11.73 -37.30 -8.16
C ASN A 106 -11.09 -35.90 -8.14
N VAL A 107 -11.83 -34.86 -8.56
CA VAL A 107 -11.30 -33.49 -8.61
C VAL A 107 -11.04 -32.96 -7.21
N VAL A 108 -9.81 -32.52 -6.96
CA VAL A 108 -9.42 -31.83 -5.73
C VAL A 108 -9.74 -30.35 -5.88
N THR A 109 -10.55 -29.82 -4.97
CA THR A 109 -10.85 -28.38 -4.91
C THR A 109 -9.65 -27.63 -4.33
N PRO A 110 -9.20 -26.51 -4.95
CA PRO A 110 -8.12 -25.70 -4.40
C PRO A 110 -8.44 -25.18 -3.00
N ASP A 111 -7.51 -25.40 -2.07
CA ASP A 111 -7.56 -24.86 -0.71
C ASP A 111 -6.81 -23.53 -0.66
N GLY A 112 -7.54 -22.43 -0.43
CA GLY A 112 -6.99 -21.07 -0.35
C GLY A 112 -5.96 -20.85 0.76
N SER A 113 -5.92 -21.75 1.75
CA SER A 113 -4.95 -21.71 2.85
C SER A 113 -3.69 -22.55 2.60
N SER A 114 -3.63 -23.28 1.49
CA SER A 114 -2.49 -24.13 1.15
C SER A 114 -1.27 -23.32 0.68
N ALA A 115 -0.08 -23.83 0.99
CA ALA A 115 1.18 -23.31 0.45
C ALA A 115 1.32 -23.45 -1.07
N THR A 116 0.46 -24.25 -1.71
CA THR A 116 0.43 -24.41 -3.17
C THR A 116 -0.57 -23.47 -3.86
N PHE A 117 -1.45 -22.83 -3.10
CA PHE A 117 -2.41 -21.87 -3.61
C PHE A 117 -1.71 -20.55 -3.93
N ARG A 118 -2.07 -19.95 -5.06
CA ARG A 118 -1.53 -18.68 -5.53
C ARG A 118 -2.64 -17.66 -5.75
N SER A 119 -2.40 -16.42 -5.36
CA SER A 119 -3.21 -15.28 -5.76
C SER A 119 -3.14 -15.09 -7.29
N LEU A 120 -3.97 -14.18 -7.81
CA LEU A 120 -3.84 -13.76 -9.22
C LEU A 120 -2.41 -13.26 -9.52
N ILE A 121 -1.78 -12.53 -8.60
CA ILE A 121 -0.44 -11.96 -8.79
C ILE A 121 0.61 -13.08 -8.86
N GLY A 122 0.58 -14.05 -7.95
CA GLY A 122 1.47 -15.22 -7.97
C GLY A 122 1.23 -16.16 -9.15
N SER A 123 0.07 -16.07 -9.80
CA SER A 123 -0.24 -16.79 -11.04
C SER A 123 0.31 -16.07 -12.28
N LEU A 124 0.43 -14.73 -12.26
CA LEU A 124 1.03 -13.94 -13.33
C LEU A 124 2.56 -14.08 -13.38
N ASP A 125 3.21 -14.22 -12.23
CA ASP A 125 4.64 -14.49 -12.13
C ASP A 125 4.94 -15.63 -11.15
N THR A 126 5.22 -16.80 -11.72
CA THR A 126 5.37 -18.03 -10.95
C THR A 126 6.70 -18.19 -10.23
N ARG A 127 7.69 -17.32 -10.48
CA ARG A 127 9.05 -17.42 -9.93
C ARG A 127 9.03 -17.17 -8.42
N VAL A 128 9.78 -17.97 -7.67
CA VAL A 128 9.93 -17.77 -6.21
C VAL A 128 11.39 -17.63 -5.80
N GLU A 129 12.33 -18.06 -6.63
CA GLU A 129 13.76 -17.99 -6.33
C GLU A 129 14.30 -16.57 -6.43
N LEU A 130 15.20 -16.22 -5.52
CA LEU A 130 16.06 -15.05 -5.67
C LEU A 130 17.09 -15.33 -6.76
N GLU A 131 17.46 -14.31 -7.52
CA GLU A 131 18.40 -14.47 -8.62
C GLU A 131 19.78 -14.90 -8.10
N ALA A 132 20.28 -16.05 -8.55
CA ALA A 132 21.51 -16.67 -8.03
C ALA A 132 22.77 -15.81 -8.17
N ASN A 133 22.75 -14.84 -9.10
CA ASN A 133 23.88 -13.96 -9.39
C ASN A 133 23.94 -12.74 -8.48
N ILE A 134 22.84 -12.39 -7.79
CA ILE A 134 22.80 -11.22 -6.91
C ILE A 134 23.27 -11.65 -5.53
N ARG A 135 24.49 -11.27 -5.19
CA ARG A 135 25.05 -11.53 -3.86
C ARG A 135 24.46 -10.55 -2.86
N VAL A 136 24.38 -10.99 -1.62
CA VAL A 136 23.92 -10.21 -0.47
C VAL A 136 24.53 -8.81 -0.36
N ASN A 137 25.81 -8.66 -0.72
CA ASN A 137 26.54 -7.40 -0.61
C ASN A 137 26.51 -6.56 -1.89
N ASP A 138 25.85 -7.03 -2.95
CA ASP A 138 25.72 -6.29 -4.19
C ASP A 138 24.67 -5.20 -4.01
N GLU A 139 24.86 -4.05 -4.66
CA GLU A 139 23.88 -2.95 -4.63
C GLU A 139 22.49 -3.39 -5.13
N GLY A 140 22.43 -4.44 -5.96
CA GLY A 140 21.20 -5.03 -6.48
C GLY A 140 20.43 -5.91 -5.49
N TYR A 141 21.02 -6.29 -4.34
CA TYR A 141 20.38 -7.21 -3.40
C TYR A 141 19.09 -6.65 -2.80
N GLY A 142 19.14 -5.41 -2.30
CA GLY A 142 17.98 -4.72 -1.73
C GLY A 142 16.79 -4.69 -2.71
N PRO A 143 16.96 -4.11 -3.91
CA PRO A 143 15.93 -4.11 -4.95
C PRO A 143 15.37 -5.49 -5.30
N ALA A 144 16.24 -6.50 -5.48
CA ALA A 144 15.83 -7.84 -5.89
C ALA A 144 15.03 -8.56 -4.79
N LEU A 145 15.45 -8.42 -3.53
CA LEU A 145 14.68 -8.94 -2.41
C LEU A 145 13.36 -8.20 -2.26
N SER A 146 13.36 -6.87 -2.41
CA SER A 146 12.16 -6.04 -2.27
C SER A 146 11.10 -6.31 -3.33
N VAL A 147 11.46 -6.55 -4.60
CA VAL A 147 10.46 -6.88 -5.63
C VAL A 147 9.80 -8.23 -5.34
N MET A 148 10.59 -9.20 -4.88
CA MET A 148 10.08 -10.51 -4.52
C MET A 148 9.21 -10.45 -3.26
N ALA A 149 9.62 -9.68 -2.25
CA ALA A 149 8.83 -9.43 -1.04
C ALA A 149 7.50 -8.73 -1.35
N ALA A 150 7.53 -7.68 -2.16
CA ALA A 150 6.33 -6.94 -2.58
C ALA A 150 5.35 -7.83 -3.37
N LYS A 151 5.87 -8.79 -4.16
CA LYS A 151 5.06 -9.77 -4.88
C LYS A 151 4.41 -10.78 -3.93
N ILE A 152 5.19 -11.43 -3.06
CA ILE A 152 4.63 -12.49 -2.20
C ILE A 152 3.75 -11.93 -1.08
N ALA A 153 3.76 -10.62 -0.83
CA ALA A 153 2.84 -9.96 0.10
C ALA A 153 1.35 -10.11 -0.28
N TYR A 154 1.03 -10.52 -1.52
CA TYR A 154 -0.33 -10.83 -1.97
C TYR A 154 -0.76 -12.27 -1.66
N GLU A 155 0.18 -13.14 -1.26
CA GLU A 155 -0.05 -14.56 -1.08
C GLU A 155 -0.53 -14.90 0.34
N ASN A 156 -1.02 -16.12 0.53
CA ASN A 156 -1.43 -16.58 1.86
C ASN A 156 -0.22 -16.91 2.75
N GLU A 157 -0.45 -16.99 4.05
CA GLU A 157 0.60 -17.23 5.05
C GLU A 157 1.38 -18.53 4.82
N ALA A 158 0.72 -19.62 4.40
CA ALA A 158 1.40 -20.90 4.17
C ALA A 158 2.36 -20.79 2.98
N PHE A 159 1.94 -20.14 1.89
CA PHE A 159 2.79 -19.88 0.73
C PHE A 159 3.99 -19.01 1.12
N ILE A 160 3.75 -17.90 1.81
CA ILE A 160 4.81 -16.97 2.25
C ILE A 160 5.80 -17.70 3.17
N THR A 161 5.31 -18.49 4.12
CA THR A 161 6.14 -19.25 5.05
C THR A 161 7.05 -20.22 4.30
N THR A 162 6.52 -20.98 3.34
CA THR A 162 7.30 -21.89 2.49
C THR A 162 8.33 -21.13 1.67
N VAL A 163 7.97 -20.03 1.00
CA VAL A 163 8.94 -19.24 0.21
C VAL A 163 10.06 -18.69 1.10
N VAL A 164 9.72 -18.03 2.21
CA VAL A 164 10.72 -17.39 3.08
C VAL A 164 11.62 -18.43 3.76
N ARG A 165 11.06 -19.51 4.32
CA ARG A 165 11.84 -20.51 5.06
C ARG A 165 12.53 -21.52 4.15
N ASP A 166 11.81 -22.05 3.16
CA ASP A 166 12.27 -23.21 2.39
C ASP A 166 13.04 -22.80 1.14
N HIS A 167 12.64 -21.71 0.47
CA HIS A 167 13.35 -21.23 -0.73
C HIS A 167 14.44 -20.22 -0.36
N TRP A 168 14.10 -19.17 0.39
CA TRP A 168 15.05 -18.09 0.69
C TRP A 168 15.97 -18.40 1.88
N LYS A 169 15.63 -19.41 2.69
CA LYS A 169 16.36 -19.77 3.92
C LYS A 169 16.49 -18.58 4.88
N MET A 170 15.40 -17.85 5.06
CA MET A 170 15.28 -16.68 5.94
C MET A 170 14.33 -16.97 7.11
N GLU A 171 14.39 -16.16 8.16
CA GLU A 171 13.48 -16.26 9.29
C GLU A 171 12.17 -15.53 8.98
N TYR A 172 11.06 -16.27 8.92
CA TYR A 172 9.73 -15.68 8.82
C TYR A 172 9.29 -15.09 10.16
N LEU A 173 8.92 -13.80 10.18
CA LEU A 173 8.50 -13.08 11.39
C LEU A 173 6.97 -12.92 11.49
N GLY A 174 6.26 -12.95 10.37
CA GLY A 174 4.79 -12.98 10.35
C GLY A 174 4.15 -12.29 9.14
N LEU A 175 2.87 -12.63 8.93
CA LEU A 175 1.93 -11.96 8.05
C LEU A 175 0.92 -11.26 8.96
N PHE A 176 0.79 -9.96 8.79
CA PHE A 176 -0.03 -9.13 9.64
C PHE A 176 -1.21 -8.58 8.87
N ASN A 177 -2.35 -8.51 9.53
CA ASN A 177 -3.56 -7.87 9.04
C ASN A 177 -3.96 -6.78 10.02
N PHE A 178 -4.04 -5.54 9.55
CA PHE A 178 -4.16 -4.35 10.38
C PHE A 178 -5.52 -3.69 10.23
N TRP A 179 -6.02 -3.20 11.35
CA TRP A 179 -7.28 -2.48 11.46
C TRP A 179 -7.16 -1.08 10.87
N ASN A 180 -8.14 -0.71 10.05
CA ASN A 180 -8.34 0.65 9.58
C ASN A 180 -9.53 1.25 10.33
N GLU A 181 -9.28 2.26 11.17
CA GLU A 181 -10.30 2.87 12.03
C GLU A 181 -11.42 3.55 11.22
N TYR A 182 -11.08 4.09 10.06
CA TYR A 182 -12.03 4.80 9.20
C TYR A 182 -12.95 3.85 8.45
N GLU A 183 -12.45 2.67 8.06
CA GLU A 183 -13.25 1.65 7.38
C GLU A 183 -13.96 0.68 8.34
N GLY A 184 -13.51 0.57 9.58
CA GLY A 184 -14.09 -0.35 10.57
C GLY A 184 -13.86 -1.83 10.23
N GLN A 185 -12.78 -2.14 9.51
CA GLN A 185 -12.39 -3.48 9.10
C GLN A 185 -10.86 -3.58 8.92
N TYR A 186 -10.36 -4.80 8.76
CA TYR A 186 -8.94 -5.05 8.50
C TYR A 186 -8.65 -4.97 6.99
N THR A 187 -7.97 -3.90 6.56
CA THR A 187 -7.73 -3.62 5.13
C THR A 187 -6.25 -3.64 4.75
N THR A 188 -5.34 -3.51 5.71
CA THR A 188 -3.92 -3.33 5.41
C THR A 188 -3.15 -4.58 5.81
N GLN A 189 -2.35 -5.11 4.90
CA GLN A 189 -1.53 -6.28 5.18
C GLN A 189 -0.05 -6.00 4.94
N ALA A 190 0.80 -6.62 5.76
CA ALA A 190 2.24 -6.60 5.55
C ALA A 190 2.87 -7.92 5.97
N ILE A 191 3.94 -8.31 5.29
CA ILE A 191 4.80 -9.41 5.70
C ILE A 191 6.07 -8.86 6.35
N MET A 192 6.59 -9.60 7.32
CA MET A 192 7.92 -9.37 7.86
C MET A 192 8.73 -10.66 7.85
N PHE A 193 10.00 -10.55 7.49
CA PHE A 193 10.97 -11.62 7.60
C PHE A 193 12.38 -11.04 7.80
N GLN A 194 13.31 -11.87 8.26
CA GLN A 194 14.68 -11.47 8.53
C GLN A 194 15.66 -12.38 7.81
N ASP A 195 16.59 -11.78 7.07
CA ASP A 195 17.77 -12.45 6.59
C ASP A 195 18.89 -12.33 7.63
N LYS A 196 19.28 -13.49 8.19
CA LYS A 196 20.38 -13.61 9.17
C LYS A 196 21.70 -14.02 8.53
N LYS A 197 21.73 -14.29 7.22
CA LYS A 197 22.95 -14.68 6.49
C LYS A 197 23.81 -13.47 6.09
N VAL A 198 23.26 -12.28 6.29
CA VAL A 198 23.83 -11.00 5.86
C VAL A 198 24.33 -10.26 7.09
N ASP A 199 25.47 -9.59 6.99
CA ASP A 199 26.02 -8.76 8.06
C ASP A 199 26.12 -7.31 7.58
N PRO A 200 25.32 -6.38 8.13
CA PRO A 200 24.39 -6.56 9.25
C PRO A 200 23.11 -7.32 8.86
N ASN A 201 22.53 -8.09 9.79
CA ASN A 201 21.23 -8.77 9.59
C ASN A 201 20.19 -7.80 9.02
N LEU A 202 19.38 -8.27 8.07
CA LEU A 202 18.43 -7.43 7.36
C LEU A 202 17.00 -7.87 7.62
N ILE A 203 16.18 -6.99 8.18
CA ILE A 203 14.74 -7.17 8.30
C ILE A 203 14.06 -6.59 7.05
N MET A 204 13.17 -7.34 6.43
CA MET A 204 12.30 -6.85 5.36
C MET A 204 10.89 -6.65 5.88
N VAL A 205 10.31 -5.49 5.61
CA VAL A 205 8.88 -5.20 5.77
C VAL A 205 8.31 -4.98 4.37
N ALA A 206 7.33 -5.77 3.94
CA ALA A 206 6.67 -5.54 2.66
C ALA A 206 5.16 -5.38 2.83
N PHE A 207 4.64 -4.22 2.43
CA PHE A 207 3.21 -3.94 2.42
C PHE A 207 2.57 -4.52 1.16
N ARG A 208 1.45 -5.20 1.36
CA ARG A 208 0.57 -5.62 0.27
C ARG A 208 -0.09 -4.39 -0.34
N GLY A 209 -0.29 -4.40 -1.66
CA GLY A 209 -1.10 -3.40 -2.34
C GLY A 209 -2.47 -3.94 -2.75
N THR A 210 -3.12 -3.20 -3.63
CA THR A 210 -4.50 -3.44 -4.09
C THR A 210 -4.68 -4.81 -4.72
N SER A 211 -5.57 -5.64 -4.18
CA SER A 211 -6.00 -6.84 -4.90
C SER A 211 -6.78 -6.43 -6.15
N PRO A 212 -6.51 -6.99 -7.35
CA PRO A 212 -7.17 -6.58 -8.59
C PRO A 212 -8.70 -6.62 -8.55
N PHE A 213 -9.27 -7.50 -7.70
CA PHE A 213 -10.70 -7.69 -7.54
C PHE A 213 -11.27 -7.16 -6.21
N ASP A 214 -10.50 -6.38 -5.45
CA ASP A 214 -10.97 -5.72 -4.23
C ASP A 214 -11.35 -4.27 -4.50
N ALA A 215 -12.65 -4.00 -4.51
CA ALA A 215 -13.18 -2.67 -4.77
C ALA A 215 -12.82 -1.65 -3.68
N ASP A 216 -12.64 -2.05 -2.41
CA ASP A 216 -12.30 -1.12 -1.33
C ASP A 216 -10.87 -0.58 -1.51
N ASP A 217 -9.94 -1.45 -1.92
CA ASP A 217 -8.56 -1.06 -2.26
C ASP A 217 -8.55 -0.05 -3.44
N TRP A 218 -9.30 -0.34 -4.51
CA TRP A 218 -9.42 0.59 -5.65
C TRP A 218 -10.11 1.91 -5.29
N ILE A 219 -11.09 1.90 -4.39
CA ILE A 219 -11.73 3.13 -3.90
C ILE A 219 -10.72 3.99 -3.16
N THR A 220 -9.83 3.37 -2.37
CA THR A 220 -8.73 4.06 -1.70
C THR A 220 -7.80 4.72 -2.71
N ASP A 221 -7.42 4.01 -3.77
CA ASP A 221 -6.52 4.54 -4.82
C ASP A 221 -7.13 5.68 -5.65
N LEU A 222 -8.46 5.67 -5.84
CA LEU A 222 -9.20 6.72 -6.57
C LEU A 222 -9.58 7.91 -5.70
N ASN A 223 -9.33 7.84 -4.40
CA ASN A 223 -9.58 8.95 -3.51
C ASN A 223 -8.59 10.09 -3.82
N ILE A 224 -9.07 11.32 -3.76
CA ILE A 224 -8.27 12.53 -3.94
C ILE A 224 -8.19 13.36 -2.65
N SER A 225 -8.75 12.80 -1.58
CA SER A 225 -8.72 13.38 -0.24
C SER A 225 -7.30 13.41 0.31
N TRP A 226 -7.01 14.39 1.16
CA TRP A 226 -5.71 14.53 1.83
C TRP A 226 -5.88 15.17 3.21
N TYR A 227 -4.94 14.84 4.09
CA TYR A 227 -4.73 15.58 5.34
C TYR A 227 -3.31 16.15 5.33
N GLU A 228 -3.14 17.36 5.86
CA GLU A 228 -1.81 17.90 6.12
C GLU A 228 -1.20 17.22 7.34
N ILE A 229 0.03 16.74 7.20
CA ILE A 229 0.89 16.40 8.33
C ILE A 229 1.69 17.67 8.64
N GLU A 230 1.52 18.19 9.86
CA GLU A 230 2.16 19.43 10.30
C GLU A 230 3.68 19.38 10.06
N GLY A 231 4.22 20.40 9.41
CA GLY A 231 5.64 20.50 9.06
C GLY A 231 6.11 19.59 7.91
N ALA A 232 5.34 18.56 7.52
CA ALA A 232 5.69 17.65 6.44
C ALA A 232 4.95 17.95 5.13
N GLY A 233 3.72 18.47 5.17
CA GLY A 233 2.92 18.77 3.98
C GLY A 233 1.73 17.84 3.79
N ARG A 234 1.08 17.91 2.62
CA ARG A 234 -0.20 17.24 2.38
C ARG A 234 0.01 15.83 1.88
N VAL A 235 -0.71 14.88 2.47
CA VAL A 235 -0.58 13.45 2.16
C VAL A 235 -1.95 12.84 1.90
N HIS A 236 -2.01 11.95 0.93
CA HIS A 236 -3.24 11.28 0.51
C HIS A 236 -3.92 10.57 1.71
N ALA A 237 -5.17 10.95 1.97
CA ALA A 237 -5.90 10.57 3.17
C ALA A 237 -6.10 9.05 3.26
N GLY A 238 -6.41 8.40 2.13
CA GLY A 238 -6.59 6.95 2.08
C GLY A 238 -5.35 6.18 2.55
N PHE A 239 -4.15 6.65 2.16
CA PHE A 239 -2.89 6.01 2.56
C PHE A 239 -2.59 6.24 4.04
N GLN A 240 -2.91 7.43 4.57
CA GLN A 240 -2.78 7.70 6.00
C GLN A 240 -3.71 6.81 6.83
N LYS A 241 -5.00 6.72 6.44
CA LYS A 241 -6.01 5.87 7.08
C LYS A 241 -5.57 4.39 7.06
N ALA A 242 -5.11 3.90 5.91
CA ALA A 242 -4.63 2.53 5.75
C ALA A 242 -3.38 2.23 6.59
N LEU A 243 -2.46 3.19 6.73
CA LEU A 243 -1.26 3.01 7.53
C LEU A 243 -1.53 3.06 9.05
N GLY A 244 -2.59 3.76 9.48
CA GLY A 244 -3.02 3.78 10.88
C GLY A 244 -3.31 5.15 11.46
N LEU A 245 -3.65 6.16 10.65
CA LEU A 245 -4.19 7.42 11.14
C LEU A 245 -5.40 7.15 12.06
N GLN A 246 -5.50 7.87 13.17
CA GLN A 246 -6.59 7.78 14.12
C GLN A 246 -7.63 8.90 13.87
N LYS A 247 -8.91 8.63 14.10
CA LYS A 247 -10.02 9.58 13.87
C LYS A 247 -9.90 10.84 14.74
N ASP A 248 -9.77 10.65 16.05
CA ASP A 248 -9.87 11.79 16.99
C ASP A 248 -8.52 12.40 17.36
N LYS A 249 -7.43 11.70 17.05
CA LYS A 249 -6.08 12.04 17.53
C LYS A 249 -5.07 12.26 16.41
N GLY A 250 -5.47 12.08 15.15
CA GLY A 250 -4.58 12.12 14.00
C GLY A 250 -3.46 11.08 14.12
N TRP A 251 -2.21 11.53 14.21
CA TRP A 251 -1.03 10.69 14.43
C TRP A 251 -0.51 10.86 15.87
N PRO A 252 -1.14 10.22 16.88
CA PRO A 252 -0.57 10.22 18.22
C PRO A 252 0.75 9.44 18.21
N LYS A 253 1.72 9.88 19.01
CA LYS A 253 3.03 9.20 19.07
C LYS A 253 2.93 7.74 19.53
N GLU A 254 2.00 7.45 20.44
CA GLU A 254 1.70 6.12 20.94
C GLU A 254 0.18 5.89 20.93
N ILE A 255 -0.24 4.64 20.71
CA ILE A 255 -1.65 4.26 20.76
C ILE A 255 -2.02 3.91 22.20
N ASP A 256 -3.13 4.47 22.69
CA ASP A 256 -3.67 4.13 23.99
C ASP A 256 -4.23 2.69 23.95
N PRO A 257 -3.64 1.74 24.71
CA PRO A 257 -4.04 0.33 24.69
C PRO A 257 -5.50 0.11 25.06
N VAL A 258 -6.06 0.97 25.93
CA VAL A 258 -7.46 0.87 26.36
C VAL A 258 -8.39 1.16 25.19
N SER A 259 -8.09 2.22 24.43
CA SER A 259 -8.88 2.60 23.25
C SER A 259 -8.73 1.61 22.08
N ALA A 260 -7.53 1.06 21.88
CA ALA A 260 -7.27 0.12 20.80
C ALA A 260 -7.86 -1.26 21.05
N GLY A 261 -7.89 -1.72 22.32
CA GLY A 261 -8.27 -3.08 22.66
C GLY A 261 -7.35 -4.09 21.97
N THR A 262 -7.93 -5.00 21.16
CA THR A 262 -7.17 -6.01 20.40
C THR A 262 -6.76 -5.54 19.00
N LYS A 263 -7.11 -4.32 18.60
CA LYS A 263 -6.88 -3.81 17.25
C LYS A 263 -5.41 -3.43 17.08
N GLN A 264 -4.84 -3.86 15.96
CA GLN A 264 -3.46 -3.57 15.58
C GLN A 264 -3.47 -2.63 14.38
N PHE A 265 -2.68 -1.57 14.44
CA PHE A 265 -2.56 -0.56 13.39
C PHE A 265 -1.18 -0.67 12.73
N ALA A 266 -1.13 -0.56 11.40
CA ALA A 266 0.04 -0.97 10.63
C ALA A 266 1.33 -0.26 11.06
N TYR A 267 1.32 1.07 11.12
CA TYR A 267 2.47 1.87 11.56
C TYR A 267 2.95 1.46 12.95
N TYR A 268 2.04 1.49 13.94
CA TYR A 268 2.38 1.28 15.34
C TYR A 268 2.89 -0.15 15.60
N THR A 269 2.20 -1.15 15.07
CA THR A 269 2.58 -2.55 15.27
C THR A 269 3.91 -2.88 14.58
N ILE A 270 4.14 -2.39 13.36
CA ILE A 270 5.42 -2.60 12.66
C ILE A 270 6.55 -1.85 13.38
N ARG A 271 6.30 -0.61 13.82
CA ARG A 271 7.27 0.18 14.58
C ARG A 271 7.71 -0.55 15.85
N GLU A 272 6.77 -1.01 16.68
CA GLU A 272 7.12 -1.72 17.91
C GLU A 272 7.86 -3.04 17.63
N LYS A 273 7.45 -3.80 16.62
CA LYS A 273 8.18 -5.01 16.20
C LYS A 273 9.61 -4.72 15.76
N LEU A 274 9.81 -3.65 15.00
CA LEU A 274 11.15 -3.22 14.61
C LEU A 274 11.96 -2.78 15.83
N ARG A 275 11.37 -2.05 16.79
CA ARG A 275 12.04 -1.68 18.04
C ARG A 275 12.50 -2.92 18.81
N ASP A 276 11.62 -3.90 18.98
CA ASP A 276 11.91 -5.14 19.69
C ASP A 276 13.07 -5.90 19.03
N ILE A 277 12.98 -6.15 17.73
CA ILE A 277 14.00 -6.94 17.00
C ILE A 277 15.35 -6.20 16.95
N LEU A 278 15.35 -4.91 16.65
CA LEU A 278 16.57 -4.11 16.53
C LEU A 278 17.22 -3.82 17.90
N SER A 279 16.46 -3.87 19.00
CA SER A 279 17.02 -3.75 20.35
C SER A 279 17.87 -4.97 20.74
N GLN A 280 17.49 -6.16 20.24
CA GLN A 280 18.19 -7.42 20.46
C GLN A 280 19.43 -7.56 19.58
N ASN A 281 19.41 -7.03 18.36
CA ASN A 281 20.57 -6.94 17.49
C ASN A 281 20.78 -5.51 16.99
N LYS A 282 21.60 -4.76 17.72
CA LYS A 282 21.88 -3.35 17.40
C LYS A 282 22.57 -3.13 16.06
N ASN A 283 23.22 -4.13 15.48
CA ASN A 283 23.85 -3.99 14.16
C ASN A 283 22.84 -4.16 13.04
N ALA A 284 21.74 -4.88 13.27
CA ALA A 284 20.73 -5.16 12.25
C ALA A 284 20.14 -3.88 11.63
N LYS A 285 19.76 -4.00 10.37
CA LYS A 285 19.13 -2.97 9.56
C LYS A 285 17.80 -3.46 9.04
N PHE A 286 16.98 -2.55 8.51
CA PHE A 286 15.74 -2.95 7.86
C PHE A 286 15.45 -2.18 6.57
N MET A 287 14.66 -2.79 5.72
CA MET A 287 14.14 -2.19 4.49
C MET A 287 12.61 -2.27 4.48
N VAL A 288 12.00 -1.34 3.75
CA VAL A 288 10.55 -1.31 3.53
C VAL A 288 10.27 -1.39 2.04
N ALA A 289 9.33 -2.23 1.65
CA ALA A 289 8.96 -2.42 0.26
C ALA A 289 7.45 -2.48 0.05
N GLY A 290 7.03 -2.30 -1.19
CA GLY A 290 5.63 -2.50 -1.56
C GLY A 290 5.34 -2.22 -3.03
N HIS A 291 4.27 -2.83 -3.52
CA HIS A 291 3.75 -2.65 -4.88
C HIS A 291 2.39 -1.93 -4.86
N SER A 292 2.14 -1.04 -5.82
CA SER A 292 0.88 -0.27 -5.93
C SER A 292 0.60 0.52 -4.63
N LEU A 293 -0.60 0.41 -4.04
CA LEU A 293 -0.94 0.93 -2.71
C LEU A 293 0.12 0.57 -1.64
N GLY A 294 0.66 -0.65 -1.66
CA GLY A 294 1.71 -1.07 -0.73
C GLY A 294 2.99 -0.23 -0.89
N GLY A 295 3.29 0.24 -2.09
CA GLY A 295 4.38 1.18 -2.34
C GLY A 295 4.13 2.55 -1.68
N ALA A 296 2.88 3.02 -1.69
CA ALA A 296 2.52 4.27 -1.00
C ALA A 296 2.69 4.13 0.51
N LEU A 297 2.27 3.00 1.09
CA LEU A 297 2.45 2.70 2.51
C LEU A 297 3.94 2.57 2.87
N ALA A 298 4.73 1.95 2.00
CA ALA A 298 6.17 1.74 2.20
C ALA A 298 6.94 3.07 2.34
N ILE A 299 6.62 4.09 1.54
CA ILE A 299 7.25 5.41 1.64
C ILE A 299 6.58 6.33 2.67
N LEU A 300 5.30 6.10 2.99
CA LEU A 300 4.63 6.84 4.06
C LEU A 300 5.14 6.41 5.46
N PHE A 301 5.51 5.14 5.63
CA PHE A 301 6.06 4.62 6.89
C PHE A 301 7.25 5.44 7.44
N PRO A 302 8.35 5.69 6.69
CA PRO A 302 9.43 6.57 7.14
C PRO A 302 9.02 8.02 7.35
N ALA A 303 7.99 8.50 6.66
CA ALA A 303 7.47 9.85 6.88
C ALA A 303 6.87 9.97 8.28
N ILE A 304 6.06 8.99 8.70
CA ILE A 304 5.47 8.98 10.04
C ILE A 304 6.53 8.70 11.12
N LEU A 305 7.53 7.84 10.85
CA LEU A 305 8.70 7.71 11.73
C LEU A 305 9.40 9.05 11.92
N SER A 306 9.57 9.83 10.85
CA SER A 306 10.19 11.16 10.91
C SER A 306 9.33 12.17 11.67
N PHE A 307 8.02 12.14 11.46
CA PHE A 307 7.05 12.98 12.18
C PHE A 307 7.03 12.68 13.69
N HIS A 308 7.14 11.41 14.09
CA HIS A 308 7.22 10.99 15.50
C HIS A 308 8.62 11.09 16.13
N GLU A 309 9.60 11.61 15.37
CA GLU A 309 11.01 11.72 15.76
C GLU A 309 11.68 10.38 16.15
N GLU A 310 11.35 9.31 15.42
CA GLU A 310 11.93 7.96 15.60
C GLU A 310 13.34 7.86 15.00
N LYS A 311 14.23 8.77 15.40
CA LYS A 311 15.58 8.95 14.81
C LYS A 311 16.37 7.65 14.79
N TRP A 312 16.30 6.89 15.89
CA TRP A 312 17.01 5.62 16.01
C TRP A 312 16.53 4.56 15.00
N LEU A 313 15.22 4.49 14.72
CA LEU A 313 14.73 3.58 13.68
C LEU A 313 15.13 4.07 12.29
N LEU A 314 15.06 5.39 12.04
CA LEU A 314 15.49 5.96 10.77
C LEU A 314 16.97 5.69 10.49
N ASP A 315 17.85 5.77 11.49
CA ASP A 315 19.27 5.38 11.40
C ASP A 315 19.49 3.89 11.08
N LYS A 316 18.49 3.04 11.34
CA LYS A 316 18.53 1.59 11.03
C LYS A 316 17.86 1.24 9.71
N MET A 317 17.20 2.19 9.05
CA MET A 317 16.58 1.97 7.76
C MET A 317 17.63 2.04 6.65
N GLU A 318 17.81 0.95 5.93
CA GLU A 318 18.75 0.88 4.79
C GLU A 318 18.11 1.39 3.50
N GLY A 319 16.81 1.15 3.32
CA GLY A 319 16.14 1.64 2.13
C GLY A 319 14.64 1.39 2.05
N VAL A 320 14.03 2.10 1.09
CA VAL A 320 12.63 2.02 0.70
C VAL A 320 12.57 1.74 -0.80
N TYR A 321 11.91 0.64 -1.16
CA TYR A 321 11.83 0.19 -2.55
C TYR A 321 10.37 0.02 -2.97
N THR A 322 9.93 0.82 -3.93
CA THR A 322 8.52 0.85 -4.31
C THR A 322 8.34 0.53 -5.79
N PHE A 323 7.28 -0.20 -6.12
CA PHE A 323 7.00 -0.67 -7.47
C PHE A 323 5.59 -0.22 -7.88
N GLY A 324 5.45 0.51 -8.97
CA GLY A 324 4.14 1.02 -9.38
C GLY A 324 3.51 1.98 -8.35
N GLN A 325 4.33 2.70 -7.58
CA GLN A 325 3.88 3.57 -6.49
C GLN A 325 3.05 4.75 -7.03
N PRO A 326 1.83 5.01 -6.51
CA PRO A 326 1.09 6.24 -6.80
C PRO A 326 1.77 7.46 -6.16
N ARG A 327 1.30 8.67 -6.49
CA ARG A 327 1.76 9.89 -5.82
C ARG A 327 1.17 9.93 -4.40
N VAL A 328 2.03 10.14 -3.42
CA VAL A 328 1.67 9.98 -1.99
C VAL A 328 1.33 11.32 -1.32
N GLY A 329 2.02 12.39 -1.70
CA GLY A 329 1.84 13.71 -1.11
C GLY A 329 2.19 14.83 -2.08
N ASP A 330 2.11 16.05 -1.60
CA ASP A 330 2.39 17.24 -2.38
C ASP A 330 3.89 17.57 -2.47
N GLU A 331 4.22 18.70 -3.10
CA GLU A 331 5.61 19.16 -3.23
C GLU A 331 6.30 19.37 -1.87
N LYS A 332 5.59 19.91 -0.88
CA LYS A 332 6.10 20.11 0.49
C LYS A 332 6.45 18.76 1.13
N PHE A 333 5.57 17.76 0.96
CA PHE A 333 5.86 16.38 1.37
C PHE A 333 7.08 15.79 0.66
N GLY A 334 7.22 16.05 -0.64
CA GLY A 334 8.39 15.64 -1.42
C GLY A 334 9.70 16.25 -0.91
N GLU A 335 9.72 17.54 -0.59
CA GLU A 335 10.89 18.20 0.01
C GLU A 335 11.20 17.67 1.41
N PHE A 336 10.18 17.53 2.25
CA PHE A 336 10.31 16.94 3.59
C PHE A 336 10.96 15.56 3.50
N MET A 337 10.45 14.67 2.64
CA MET A 337 10.98 13.32 2.49
C MET A 337 12.40 13.31 1.92
N LYS A 338 12.71 14.13 0.91
CA LYS A 338 14.08 14.24 0.39
C LYS A 338 15.07 14.67 1.48
N GLU A 339 14.68 15.63 2.32
CA GLU A 339 15.51 16.06 3.45
C GLU A 339 15.73 14.93 4.45
N LYS A 340 14.67 14.24 4.90
CA LYS A 340 14.77 13.19 5.92
C LYS A 340 15.54 11.98 5.40
N LEU A 341 15.24 11.50 4.19
CA LEU A 341 15.94 10.36 3.61
C LEU A 341 17.45 10.65 3.44
N ARG A 342 17.82 11.86 3.02
CA ARG A 342 19.22 12.29 2.94
C ARG A 342 19.88 12.35 4.31
N THR A 343 19.19 12.89 5.31
CA THR A 343 19.70 13.04 6.68
C THR A 343 20.06 11.68 7.31
N TYR A 344 19.24 10.67 7.06
CA TYR A 344 19.41 9.32 7.60
C TYR A 344 20.10 8.34 6.63
N ASN A 345 20.57 8.84 5.48
CA ASN A 345 21.19 8.03 4.42
C ASN A 345 20.33 6.83 3.96
N VAL A 346 19.02 7.02 3.89
CA VAL A 346 18.06 5.99 3.46
C VAL A 346 17.98 6.00 1.94
N LYS A 347 18.25 4.84 1.31
CA LYS A 347 18.08 4.68 -0.14
C LYS A 347 16.60 4.69 -0.48
N TYR A 348 16.18 5.50 -1.44
CA TYR A 348 14.83 5.46 -1.97
C TYR A 348 14.86 5.23 -3.47
N SER A 349 14.18 4.17 -3.93
CA SER A 349 14.11 3.81 -5.34
C SER A 349 12.68 3.48 -5.72
N ARG A 350 12.15 4.26 -6.67
CA ARG A 350 10.81 4.10 -7.20
C ARG A 350 10.88 3.50 -8.60
N TYR A 351 10.39 2.27 -8.74
CA TYR A 351 10.38 1.51 -9.99
C TYR A 351 9.05 1.72 -10.72
N VAL A 352 9.14 2.08 -12.00
CA VAL A 352 7.98 2.30 -12.87
C VAL A 352 8.13 1.47 -14.14
N TYR A 353 7.11 0.69 -14.49
CA TYR A 353 7.14 -0.15 -15.68
C TYR A 353 6.24 0.41 -16.79
N SER A 354 6.85 0.82 -17.89
CA SER A 354 6.20 1.10 -19.17
C SER A 354 4.95 1.97 -19.01
N ASN A 355 3.80 1.46 -19.44
CA ASN A 355 2.53 2.17 -19.40
C ASN A 355 1.71 1.96 -18.12
N ASP A 356 2.34 1.57 -17.02
CA ASP A 356 1.70 1.50 -15.71
C ASP A 356 0.96 2.81 -15.39
N VAL A 357 -0.33 2.69 -15.08
CA VAL A 357 -1.22 3.81 -14.80
C VAL A 357 -1.11 4.26 -13.35
N VAL A 358 -0.72 3.39 -12.42
CA VAL A 358 -0.76 3.67 -10.98
C VAL A 358 0.20 4.82 -10.61
N PRO A 359 1.46 4.86 -11.10
CA PRO A 359 2.35 6.01 -10.88
C PRO A 359 1.88 7.32 -11.49
N ARG A 360 0.81 7.31 -12.29
CA ARG A 360 0.24 8.51 -12.90
C ARG A 360 -0.95 9.05 -12.11
N LEU A 361 -1.34 8.37 -11.02
CA LEU A 361 -2.42 8.77 -10.12
C LEU A 361 -1.89 9.11 -8.71
N PRO A 362 -2.55 10.05 -8.00
CA PRO A 362 -3.46 11.07 -8.53
C PRO A 362 -2.79 11.94 -9.60
N TYR A 363 -3.56 12.56 -10.49
CA TYR A 363 -3.03 13.34 -11.62
C TYR A 363 -2.12 14.47 -11.16
N ASP A 364 -1.02 14.68 -11.89
CA ASP A 364 -0.13 15.83 -11.72
C ASP A 364 -0.75 17.04 -12.42
N ASP A 365 -1.59 17.76 -11.70
CA ASP A 365 -2.18 19.02 -12.14
C ASP A 365 -2.02 20.06 -11.03
N LYS A 366 -1.99 21.33 -11.42
CA LYS A 366 -1.97 22.51 -10.53
C LYS A 366 -3.13 22.50 -9.52
N THR A 367 -4.16 21.69 -9.76
CA THR A 367 -5.36 21.56 -8.93
C THR A 367 -5.22 20.52 -7.79
N PHE A 368 -4.46 19.42 -7.98
CA PHE A 368 -4.34 18.35 -6.98
C PHE A 368 -3.01 18.33 -6.25
N MET A 369 -1.98 18.98 -6.80
CA MET A 369 -0.68 19.25 -6.16
C MET A 369 0.11 18.01 -5.70
N PHE A 370 -0.40 16.79 -5.86
CA PHE A 370 0.35 15.57 -5.59
C PHE A 370 1.52 15.46 -6.58
N LYS A 371 2.72 15.23 -6.04
CA LYS A 371 3.95 15.12 -6.83
C LYS A 371 4.73 13.88 -6.42
N HIS A 372 5.43 13.31 -7.40
CA HIS A 372 6.49 12.37 -7.10
C HIS A 372 7.73 13.12 -6.61
N PHE A 373 8.54 12.45 -5.81
CA PHE A 373 9.87 12.90 -5.43
C PHE A 373 10.85 11.73 -5.52
N GLY A 374 12.15 12.03 -5.43
CA GLY A 374 13.21 11.04 -5.54
C GLY A 374 13.39 10.48 -6.96
N PRO A 375 14.44 9.68 -7.18
CA PRO A 375 14.77 9.13 -8.49
C PRO A 375 13.71 8.12 -8.96
N CYS A 376 13.35 8.20 -10.25
CA CYS A 376 12.45 7.25 -10.90
C CYS A 376 13.25 6.29 -11.78
N LEU A 377 13.24 5.01 -11.43
CA LEU A 377 13.83 3.94 -12.22
C LEU A 377 12.76 3.40 -13.18
N TYR A 378 12.74 3.97 -14.38
CA TYR A 378 11.78 3.61 -15.43
C TYR A 378 12.28 2.45 -16.27
N PHE A 379 11.43 1.45 -16.51
CA PHE A 379 11.70 0.33 -17.40
C PHE A 379 10.72 0.35 -18.56
N ASN A 380 11.22 0.34 -19.80
CA ASN A 380 10.33 0.25 -20.96
C ASN A 380 9.79 -1.19 -21.17
N SER A 381 8.95 -1.39 -22.19
CA SER A 381 8.37 -2.72 -22.51
C SER A 381 9.39 -3.78 -22.94
N LEU A 382 10.65 -3.40 -23.15
CA LEU A 382 11.78 -4.29 -23.45
C LEU A 382 12.69 -4.49 -22.23
N TYR A 383 12.25 -4.08 -21.03
CA TYR A 383 13.02 -4.13 -19.78
C TYR A 383 14.33 -3.34 -19.80
N GLN A 384 14.44 -2.32 -20.66
CA GLN A 384 15.58 -1.40 -20.63
C GLN A 384 15.33 -0.31 -19.58
N GLY A 385 16.24 -0.19 -18.63
CA GLY A 385 16.17 0.77 -17.52
C GLY A 385 16.68 2.16 -17.90
N GLN A 386 16.02 3.19 -17.40
CA GLN A 386 16.40 4.61 -17.49
C GLN A 386 16.14 5.28 -16.13
N VAL A 387 17.05 6.14 -15.70
CA VAL A 387 16.84 6.97 -14.51
C VAL A 387 16.22 8.30 -14.97
N THR A 388 15.06 8.63 -14.42
CA THR A 388 14.24 9.81 -14.77
C THR A 388 13.91 10.67 -13.57
#